data_AF-A0A177HAL9-F1
#
_entry.id   AF-A0A177HAL9-F1
#
_cell.length_a   1.000
_cell.length_b   1.000
_cell.length_c   1.000
_cell.angle_alpha   90.00
_cell.angle_beta   90.00
_cell.angle_gamma   90.00
#
_symmetry.space_group_name_H-M   'P 1'
#
loop_
_entity.id
_entity.type
_entity.pdbx_description
1 polymer ?
#
loop_
_entity_poly.entity_id
_entity_poly.type
_entity_poly.pdbx_seq_one_letter_code
_entity_poly.pdbx_strand_id
1 'polypeptide(L)' 'MNAYSNIKSTEVVLQHCFKKTKNTDREQAMHYGRLSGYFDETNGLTRSGEYLAQFLQLDLAHERAG' A
#
# COMPACT_ATOMS: atom_id res chain seq x y z
N MET A 1 -14.51 9.27 -0.53
CA MET A 1 -13.42 8.78 -1.41
C MET A 1 -14.03 8.23 -2.68
N ASN A 2 -13.43 8.45 -3.84
CA ASN A 2 -13.90 7.90 -5.10
C ASN A 2 -13.24 6.53 -5.35
N ALA A 3 -13.82 5.68 -6.20
CA ALA A 3 -13.25 4.34 -6.46
C ALA A 3 -11.80 4.40 -6.97
N TYR A 4 -11.47 5.45 -7.73
CA TYR A 4 -10.13 5.70 -8.26
C TYR A 4 -9.08 5.96 -7.17
N SER A 5 -9.42 6.73 -6.13
CA SER A 5 -8.53 7.01 -4.99
C SER A 5 -8.25 5.76 -4.17
N ASN A 6 -9.24 4.86 -4.07
CA ASN A 6 -9.06 3.59 -3.38
C ASN A 6 -8.13 2.65 -4.16
N ILE A 7 -8.28 2.55 -5.48
CA ILE A 7 -7.37 1.75 -6.33
C ILE A 7 -5.93 2.24 -6.19
N LYS A 8 -5.70 3.55 -6.33
CA LYS A 8 -4.36 4.14 -6.21
C LYS A 8 -3.73 3.92 -4.83
N SER A 9 -4.54 4.00 -3.77
CA SER A 9 -4.06 3.79 -2.40
C SER A 9 -3.64 2.33 -2.18
N THR A 10 -4.45 1.38 -2.65
CA THR A 10 -4.12 -0.05 -2.59
C THR A 10 -2.84 -0.37 -3.36
N GLU A 11 -2.67 0.19 -4.56
CA GLU A 11 -1.46 -0.01 -5.36
C GLU A 11 -0.20 0.51 -4.67
N VAL A 12 -0.24 1.71 -4.09
CA VAL A 12 0.91 2.29 -3.39
C VAL A 12 1.31 1.46 -2.17
N VAL A 13 0.35 0.98 -1.39
CA VAL A 13 0.61 0.10 -0.24
C VAL A 13 1.15 -1.25 -0.70
N LEU A 14 0.63 -1.81 -1.79
CA LEU A 14 1.15 -3.05 -2.35
C LEU A 14 2.60 -2.90 -2.85
N GLN A 15 2.92 -1.77 -3.49
CA GLN A 15 4.30 -1.44 -3.89
C GLN A 15 5.24 -1.33 -2.70
N HIS A 16 4.78 -0.76 -1.59
CA HIS A 16 5.53 -0.77 -0.33
C HIS A 16 5.80 -2.20 0.15
N CYS A 17 4.79 -3.07 0.10
CA CYS A 17 4.93 -4.47 0.51
C CYS A 17 5.95 -5.21 -0.37
N PHE A 18 5.93 -5.03 -1.70
CA PHE A 18 6.95 -5.59 -2.59
C PHE A 18 8.37 -5.15 -2.23
N LYS A 19 8.56 -3.87 -1.92
CA LYS A 19 9.87 -3.36 -1.48
C LYS A 19 10.34 -4.03 -0.18
N LYS A 20 9.42 -4.31 0.76
CA LYS A 20 9.72 -4.97 2.04
C LYS A 20 10.04 -6.45 1.90
N THR A 21 9.30 -7.17 1.05
CA THR A 21 9.54 -8.59 0.79
C THR A 21 10.73 -8.84 -0.15
N LYS A 22 11.24 -7.80 -0.82
CA LYS A 22 12.32 -7.88 -1.81
C LYS A 22 12.01 -8.86 -2.95
N ASN A 23 10.73 -9.00 -3.29
CA ASN A 23 10.26 -9.83 -4.39
C ASN A 23 9.07 -9.15 -5.07
N THR A 24 8.64 -9.71 -6.21
CA THR A 24 7.47 -9.25 -6.98
C THR A 24 6.29 -10.22 -6.87
N ASP A 25 6.37 -11.18 -5.94
CA ASP A 25 5.31 -12.16 -5.72
C ASP A 25 4.15 -11.49 -4.98
N ARG A 26 3.02 -11.37 -5.69
CA ARG A 26 1.85 -10.65 -5.17
C ARG A 26 1.29 -11.32 -3.92
N GLU A 27 1.25 -12.64 -3.87
CA GLU A 27 0.68 -13.35 -2.73
C GLU A 27 1.52 -13.13 -1.47
N GLN A 28 2.84 -13.21 -1.60
CA GLN A 28 3.77 -12.94 -0.49
C GLN A 28 3.67 -11.49 -0.01
N ALA A 29 3.62 -10.52 -0.93
CA ALA A 29 3.45 -9.12 -0.57
C ALA A 29 2.12 -8.84 0.12
N MET A 30 1.02 -9.44 -0.37
CA MET A 30 -0.29 -9.33 0.26
C MET A 30 -0.32 -10.01 1.62
N HIS A 31 0.30 -11.18 1.76
CA HIS A 31 0.43 -11.88 3.04
C HIS A 31 1.19 -11.03 4.06
N TYR A 32 2.32 -10.45 3.67
CA TYR A 32 3.07 -9.50 4.50
C TYR A 32 2.22 -8.29 4.89
N GLY A 33 1.49 -7.70 3.94
CA GLY A 33 0.62 -6.56 4.20
C GLY A 33 -0.53 -6.87 5.15
N ARG A 34 -1.09 -8.09 5.11
CA ARG A 34 -2.07 -8.56 6.11
C ARG A 34 -1.45 -8.75 7.48
N LEU A 35 -0.29 -9.41 7.57
CA LEU A 35 0.44 -9.56 8.84
C LEU A 35 0.83 -8.22 9.47
N SER A 36 1.11 -7.22 8.63
CA SER A 36 1.42 -5.85 9.06
C SER A 36 0.18 -5.01 9.38
N GLY A 37 -1.02 -5.55 9.17
CA GLY A 37 -2.29 -4.87 9.41
C GLY A 37 -2.62 -3.78 8.40
N TYR A 38 -2.00 -3.77 7.21
CA TYR A 38 -2.31 -2.81 6.14
C TYR A 38 -3.48 -3.28 5.28
N PHE A 39 -3.61 -4.59 5.10
CA PHE A 39 -4.73 -5.22 4.40
C PHE A 39 -5.55 -6.07 5.36
N ASP A 40 -6.86 -6.15 5.10
CA ASP A 40 -7.76 -7.09 5.74
C ASP A 40 -7.74 -8.46 5.04
N GLU A 41 -8.53 -9.40 5.57
CA GLU A 41 -8.65 -10.77 5.07
C GLU A 41 -9.22 -10.84 3.64
N THR A 42 -9.95 -9.81 3.23
CA THR A 42 -10.53 -9.66 1.88
C THR A 42 -9.59 -8.93 0.91
N ASN A 43 -8.35 -8.62 1.34
CA ASN A 43 -7.38 -7.83 0.60
C ASN A 43 -7.78 -6.35 0.41
N GLY A 44 -8.77 -5.87 1.18
CA GLY A 44 -9.11 -4.46 1.30
C GLY A 44 -8.12 -3.72 2.18
N LEU A 45 -7.99 -2.40 2.01
CA LEU A 45 -7.20 -1.58 2.92
C LEU A 45 -7.90 -1.46 4.27
N THR A 46 -7.14 -1.66 5.34
CA THR A 46 -7.57 -1.27 6.68
C THR A 46 -7.35 0.24 6.86
N ARG A 47 -7.84 0.78 7.98
CA ARG A 47 -7.57 2.18 8.35
C ARG A 47 -6.08 2.49 8.46
N SER A 48 -5.26 1.57 8.98
CA SER A 48 -3.80 1.72 9.02
C SER A 48 -3.18 1.67 7.63
N GLY A 49 -3.69 0.82 6.73
CA GLY A 49 -3.30 0.81 5.32
C GLY A 49 -3.62 2.13 4.61
N GLU A 50 -4.79 2.73 4.88
CA GLU A 50 -5.16 4.04 4.33
C GLU A 50 -4.23 5.16 4.80
N TYR A 51 -3.87 5.19 6.10
CA TYR A 51 -2.90 6.15 6.61
C TYR A 51 -1.52 5.98 5.97
N LEU A 52 -1.06 4.72 5.83
CA LEU A 52 0.19 4.43 5.15
C LEU A 52 0.17 4.89 3.69
N ALA A 53 -0.94 4.66 2.98
CA ALA A 53 -1.11 5.13 1.60
C ALA A 53 -0.97 6.65 1.48
N GLN A 54 -1.58 7.41 2.41
CA GLN A 54 -1.46 8.87 2.43
C GLN A 54 -0.02 9.31 2.67
N PHE A 55 0.68 8.70 3.63
CA PHE A 55 2.08 9.01 3.92
C PHE A 55 2.99 8.75 2.71
N LEU A 56 2.87 7.56 2.10
CA LEU A 56 3.68 7.17 0.93
C LEU A 56 3.39 8.04 -0.30
N GLN A 57 2.15 8.50 -0.48
CA GLN A 57 1.81 9.40 -1.58
C GLN A 57 2.40 10.80 -1.39
N LEU A 58 2.51 11.28 -0.15
CA LEU A 58 3.19 12.54 0.16
C LEU A 58 4.70 12.43 -0.08
N ASP A 59 5.33 11.34 0.38
CA ASP A 59 6.76 11.08 0.11
C ASP A 59 7.06 11.05 -1.39
N LEU A 60 6.26 10.31 -2.17
CA LEU A 60 6.39 10.25 -3.63
C LEU A 60 6.21 11.61 -4.31
N ALA A 61 5.34 12.48 -3.78
CA ALA A 61 5.16 13.82 -4.29
C ALA A 61 6.37 14.71 -3.99
N HIS A 62 7.00 14.53 -2.82
CA HIS A 62 8.20 15.25 -2.43
C HIS A 62 9.41 14.84 -3.28
N GLU A 63 9.62 13.53 -3.50
CA GLU A 63 10.70 13.01 -4.36
C GLU A 63 10.61 13.52 -5.81
N ARG A 64 9.41 13.79 -6.32
CA ARG A 64 9.19 14.29 -7.69
C ARG A 64 9.36 15.80 -7.84
N ALA A 65 9.39 16.54 -6.73
CA ALA A 65 9.54 17.99 -6.72
C ALA A 65 11.00 18.44 -6.57
N GLY A 66 11.90 17.52 -6.24
CA GLY A 66 13.34 17.74 -6.07
C GLY A 66 14.18 17.39 -7.29
#